data_AF-A0A202DY52-F1
#
_entry.id   AF-A0A202DY52-F1
#
_cell.length_a   1.000
_cell.length_b   1.000
_cell.length_c   1.000
_cell.angle_alpha   90.00
_cell.angle_beta   90.00
_cell.angle_gamma   90.00
#
_symmetry.space_group_name_H-M   'P 1'
#
loop_
_entity.id
_entity.type
_entity.pdbx_description
1 polymer ?
#
loop_
_entity_poly.entity_id
_entity_poly.type
_entity_poly.pdbx_seq_one_letter_code
_entity_poly.pdbx_strand_id
1 'polypeptide(L)'
;MTNRQRIELESGGIWLAPPEYVITRKLEYYREGGSDKHLHDIRCMLDVSSDLIDQDKLTEFMHDFRLEKEWEEMQKGQLPLF
;
A
#
# COMPACT_ATOMS: atom_id res chain seq x y z
N MET A 1 6.28 -15.99 1.43
CA MET A 1 5.67 -16.49 0.17
C MET A 1 5.50 -15.30 -0.76
N THR A 2 5.81 -15.50 -2.04
CA THR A 2 6.22 -14.46 -2.98
C THR A 2 5.04 -14.03 -3.86
N ASN A 3 4.27 -13.01 -3.45
CA ASN A 3 3.21 -12.37 -4.26
C ASN A 3 3.82 -11.54 -5.41
N ARG A 4 4.61 -12.17 -6.27
CA ARG A 4 5.11 -11.55 -7.50
C ARG A 4 4.19 -11.97 -8.64
N GLN A 5 3.28 -11.08 -9.03
CA GLN A 5 2.44 -11.31 -10.20
C GLN A 5 3.27 -11.01 -11.46
N ARG A 6 3.49 -12.04 -12.28
CA ARG A 6 4.09 -11.88 -13.60
C ARG A 6 2.97 -11.71 -14.62
N ILE A 7 2.92 -10.56 -15.28
CA ILE A 7 1.98 -10.31 -16.38
C ILE A 7 2.71 -10.55 -17.68
N GLU A 8 2.20 -11.45 -18.53
CA GLU A 8 2.74 -11.64 -19.88
C GLU A 8 2.22 -10.53 -20.81
N LEU A 9 3.13 -9.74 -21.34
CA LEU A 9 2.89 -8.77 -22.39
C LEU A 9 3.55 -9.28 -23.68
N GLU A 10 3.09 -8.83 -24.85
CA GLU A 10 3.63 -9.22 -26.16
C GLU A 10 5.15 -9.06 -26.28
N SER A 11 5.75 -8.17 -25.49
CA SER A 11 7.19 -7.85 -25.51
C SER A 11 8.03 -8.60 -24.46
N GLY A 12 7.44 -9.54 -23.72
CA GLY A 12 8.08 -10.25 -22.61
C GLY A 12 7.48 -9.87 -21.26
N GLY A 13 7.28 -10.87 -20.39
CA GLY A 13 6.53 -10.67 -19.14
C GLY A 13 7.21 -9.75 -18.12
N ILE A 14 6.43 -8.83 -17.54
CA ILE A 14 6.89 -7.89 -16.50
C ILE A 14 6.58 -8.43 -15.10
N TRP A 15 7.45 -8.14 -14.15
CA TRP A 15 7.22 -8.40 -12.73
C TRP A 15 6.47 -7.22 -12.13
N LEU A 16 5.22 -7.44 -11.72
CA LEU A 16 4.48 -6.45 -10.96
C LEU A 16 4.85 -6.54 -9.49
N ALA A 17 5.11 -5.39 -8.87
CA ALA A 17 5.24 -5.34 -7.43
C ALA A 17 3.87 -5.65 -6.78
N PRO A 18 3.86 -6.41 -5.67
CA PRO A 18 2.64 -6.63 -4.90
C PRO A 18 2.00 -5.28 -4.49
N PRO A 19 0.66 -5.19 -4.44
CA PRO A 19 -0.03 -3.97 -4.02
C PRO A 19 0.42 -3.52 -2.61
N GLU A 20 0.76 -4.47 -1.72
CA GLU A 20 1.29 -4.21 -0.38
C GLU A 20 2.62 -3.43 -0.43
N TYR A 21 3.50 -3.78 -1.37
CA TYR A 21 4.77 -3.08 -1.55
C TYR A 21 4.54 -1.66 -2.10
N VAL A 22 3.58 -1.50 -3.01
CA VAL A 22 3.22 -0.19 -3.57
C VAL A 22 2.66 0.73 -2.47
N ILE A 23 1.80 0.20 -1.59
CA ILE A 23 1.26 0.93 -0.43
C ILE A 23 2.39 1.38 0.51
N THR A 24 3.29 0.46 0.85
CA THR A 24 4.45 0.75 1.71
C THR A 24 5.30 1.89 1.16
N ARG A 25 5.59 1.87 -0.15
CA ARG A 25 6.33 2.94 -0.82
C ARG A 25 5.59 4.27 -0.77
N LYS A 26 4.27 4.29 -1.00
CA LYS A 26 3.48 5.53 -0.91
C LYS A 26 3.50 6.13 0.51
N LEU A 27 3.48 5.31 1.56
CA LEU A 27 3.61 5.77 2.95
C LEU A 27 5.01 6.30 3.26
N GLU A 28 6.06 5.68 2.73
CA GLU A 28 7.43 6.19 2.87
C GLU A 28 7.59 7.57 2.22
N TYR A 29 7.02 7.77 1.02
CA TYR A 29 6.98 9.08 0.39
C TYR A 29 6.13 10.09 1.16
N TYR A 30 5.03 9.64 1.79
CA TYR A 30 4.24 10.50 2.67
C TYR A 30 5.04 10.94 3.91
N ARG A 31 5.81 10.03 4.52
CA ARG A 31 6.70 10.36 5.65
C ARG A 31 7.73 11.43 5.29
N GLU A 32 8.28 11.37 4.08
CA GLU A 32 9.32 12.31 3.62
C GLU A 32 8.76 13.64 3.08
N GLY A 33 7.61 13.61 2.42
CA GLY A 33 7.05 14.77 1.69
C GLY A 33 5.75 15.35 2.24
N GLY A 34 5.07 14.66 3.16
CA GLY A 34 3.84 15.11 3.84
C GLY A 34 2.62 15.32 2.93
N SER A 35 2.59 14.78 1.71
CA SER A 35 1.48 15.05 0.78
C SER A 35 0.29 14.10 0.99
N ASP A 36 -0.83 14.65 1.46
CA ASP A 36 -2.08 13.90 1.72
C ASP A 36 -2.69 13.20 0.50
N LYS A 37 -2.29 13.58 -0.72
CA LYS A 37 -2.72 12.90 -1.95
C LYS A 37 -2.34 11.42 -1.95
N HIS A 38 -1.20 11.08 -1.35
CA HIS A 38 -0.76 9.68 -1.25
C HIS A 38 -1.62 8.87 -0.30
N LEU A 39 -2.08 9.47 0.80
CA LEU A 39 -3.02 8.81 1.72
C LEU A 39 -4.37 8.55 1.06
N HIS A 40 -4.85 9.46 0.19
CA HIS A 40 -6.08 9.22 -0.57
C HIS A 40 -5.92 8.06 -1.57
N ASP A 41 -4.82 8.03 -2.32
CA ASP A 41 -4.50 6.94 -3.24
C ASP A 41 -4.46 5.57 -2.53
N ILE A 42 -3.78 5.49 -1.39
CA ILE A 42 -3.69 4.24 -0.62
C ILE A 42 -5.09 3.79 -0.17
N ARG A 43 -5.94 4.72 0.25
CA ARG A 43 -7.33 4.41 0.63
C ARG A 43 -8.12 3.83 -0.53
N CYS A 44 -8.08 4.46 -1.70
CA CYS A 44 -8.75 3.92 -2.89
C CYS A 44 -8.19 2.54 -3.27
N MET A 45 -6.89 2.29 -3.11
CA MET A 45 -6.30 0.98 -3.36
C MET A 45 -6.84 -0.09 -2.40
N LEU A 46 -6.97 0.24 -1.10
CA LEU A 46 -7.54 -0.68 -0.11
C LEU A 46 -9.02 -0.94 -0.38
N ASP A 47 -9.80 0.09 -0.73
CA ASP A 47 -11.25 -0.05 -0.96
C ASP A 47 -11.55 -0.86 -2.23
N VAL A 48 -10.76 -0.68 -3.29
CA VAL A 48 -11.01 -1.32 -4.59
C VAL A 48 -10.34 -2.70 -4.70
N SER A 49 -9.20 -2.89 -4.03
CA SER A 49 -8.36 -4.09 -4.16
C SER A 49 -8.15 -4.82 -2.83
N SER A 50 -9.03 -4.64 -1.84
CA SER A 50 -8.96 -5.33 -0.54
C SER A 50 -8.78 -6.84 -0.68
N ASP A 51 -9.49 -7.47 -1.62
CA ASP A 51 -9.44 -8.90 -1.89
C ASP A 51 -8.09 -9.37 -2.46
N LEU A 52 -7.29 -8.45 -3.01
CA LEU A 52 -5.96 -8.72 -3.58
C LEU A 52 -4.82 -8.35 -2.63
N ILE A 53 -5.14 -7.75 -1.48
CA ILE A 53 -4.17 -7.25 -0.50
C ILE A 53 -4.15 -8.20 0.69
N ASP A 54 -3.01 -8.85 0.90
CA ASP A 54 -2.75 -9.65 2.08
C ASP A 54 -2.45 -8.72 3.27
N GLN A 55 -3.41 -8.63 4.20
CA GLN A 55 -3.34 -7.76 5.36
C GLN A 55 -2.24 -8.17 6.35
N ASP A 56 -1.92 -9.47 6.42
CA ASP A 56 -0.83 -9.96 7.28
C ASP A 56 0.51 -9.54 6.70
N LYS A 57 0.67 -9.64 5.37
CA LYS A 57 1.86 -9.15 4.66
C LYS A 57 2.02 -7.64 4.73
N LEU A 58 0.92 -6.92 4.60
CA LEU A 58 0.93 -5.47 4.73
C LEU A 58 1.38 -5.05 6.13
N THR A 59 0.87 -5.73 7.16
CA THR A 59 1.26 -5.50 8.56
C THR A 59 2.75 -5.79 8.79
N GLU A 60 3.27 -6.89 8.26
CA GLU A 60 4.70 -7.23 8.29
C GLU A 60 5.54 -6.12 7.65
N PHE A 61 5.13 -5.59 6.49
CA PHE A 61 5.81 -4.47 5.85
C PHE A 61 5.71 -3.16 6.65
N MET A 62 4.57 -2.85 7.26
CA MET A 62 4.49 -1.65 8.12
C MET A 62 5.51 -1.71 9.27
N HIS A 63 5.70 -2.90 9.85
CA HIS A 63 6.70 -3.13 10.89
C HIS A 63 8.14 -3.06 10.35
N ASP A 64 8.44 -3.78 9.26
CA ASP A 64 9.79 -3.86 8.70
C ASP A 64 10.32 -2.51 8.21
N PHE A 65 9.44 -1.68 7.63
CA PHE A 65 9.78 -0.35 7.12
C PHE A 65 9.60 0.77 8.16
N ARG A 66 9.13 0.43 9.38
CA ARG A 66 8.85 1.36 10.48
C ARG A 66 7.91 2.49 10.06
N LEU A 67 6.78 2.11 9.45
CA LEU A 67 5.74 3.02 8.94
C LEU A 67 4.43 2.88 9.73
N GLU A 68 4.47 2.28 10.92
CA GLU A 68 3.28 2.01 11.72
C GLU A 68 2.55 3.30 12.12
N LYS A 69 3.30 4.38 12.36
CA LYS A 69 2.72 5.69 12.70
C LYS A 69 1.96 6.28 11.52
N GLU A 70 2.57 6.29 10.34
CA GLU A 70 1.96 6.82 9.12
C GLU A 70 0.75 5.96 8.71
N TRP A 71 0.84 4.65 8.92
CA TRP A 71 -0.27 3.73 8.72
C TRP A 71 -1.43 3.98 9.69
N GLU A 72 -1.15 4.22 10.97
CA GLU A 72 -2.15 4.62 11.95
C GLU A 72 -2.77 5.97 11.60
N GLU A 73 -2.00 6.98 11.19
CA GLU A 73 -2.52 8.29 10.81
C GLU A 73 -3.43 8.20 9.57
N MET A 74 -3.06 7.37 8.59
CA MET A 74 -3.90 7.08 7.43
C MET A 74 -5.26 6.50 7.86
N GLN A 75 -5.24 5.53 8.80
CA GLN A 75 -6.45 4.91 9.35
C GLN A 75 -7.23 5.87 10.27
N LYS A 76 -6.59 6.75 11.05
CA LYS A 76 -7.30 7.75 11.88
C LYS A 76 -8.02 8.80 11.04
N GLY A 77 -7.49 9.10 9.85
CA GLY A 77 -8.20 9.87 8.82
C GLY A 77 -9.51 9.23 8.33
N GLN A 78 -9.83 8.01 8.79
CA GLN A 78 -11.06 7.27 8.58
C GLN A 78 -12.12 7.49 9.70
N LEU A 79 -11.89 8.41 10.66
CA LEU A 79 -12.95 8.78 11.61
C LEU A 79 -14.19 9.24 10.82
N PRO A 80 -15.32 8.55 10.95
CA PRO A 80 -16.50 8.86 10.15
C PRO A 80 -16.95 10.29 10.43
N LEU A 81 -17.10 11.08 9.37
CA LEU A 81 -18.14 12.10 9.37
C LEU A 81 -19.45 11.34 9.58
N PHE A 82 -19.96 11.45 10.82
CA PHE A 82 -21.26 11.04 11.36
C PHE A 82 -22.21 10.28 10.42
#